data_AF-A0A128EEY5-F1
#
_entry.id   AF-A0A128EEY5-F1
#
_cell.length_a   1.000
_cell.length_b   1.000
_cell.length_c   1.000
_cell.angle_alpha   90.00
_cell.angle_beta   90.00
_cell.angle_gamma   90.00
#
_symmetry.space_group_name_H-M   'P 1'
#
loop_
_entity.id
_entity.type
_entity.pdbx_description
1 polymer ?
#
loop_
_entity_poly.entity_id
_entity_poly.type
_entity_poly.pdbx_seq_one_letter_code
_entity_poly.pdbx_strand_id
1 'polypeptide(L)'
;MVKKTYVRLIDEDGTKSYEFSQNFRRNLKLFSFFGLFLFCALVIVIFFFYRQNANLKELSKKLYIQNTELVRQSSKLLEDKNELLKQNDVNDEMVSDLKIALALGNVSNSLKESDEDTDKIVLEDSLQKQFLRSVPNGWPILNKGVTDNYGMRVHPISKSELFHHGIDLRAKEGTPIYATADGFVEYATNSSSGYGYLVIISHNFGFKTRYGHMLNKDVVKVGQWVKRGELIGYSGNTGYSTGPHLHYEVRFLERTLDPINFINFDNIFINERKIPWQGLLKAIAEFNS
;
A
#
# COMPACT_ATOMS: atom_id res chain seq x y z
N MET A 1 -71.40 -36.85 -6.81
CA MET A 1 -71.69 -35.60 -6.07
C MET A 1 -70.42 -34.76 -5.96
N VAL A 2 -70.41 -33.54 -6.50
CA VAL A 2 -69.27 -32.62 -6.38
C VAL A 2 -69.35 -31.92 -5.02
N LYS A 3 -68.41 -32.21 -4.10
CA LYS A 3 -68.31 -31.51 -2.81
C LYS A 3 -67.90 -30.04 -3.06
N LYS A 4 -68.78 -29.10 -2.74
CA LYS A 4 -68.54 -27.65 -2.76
C LYS A 4 -68.07 -27.17 -1.39
N THR A 5 -67.15 -26.20 -1.36
CA THR A 5 -66.61 -25.65 -0.11
C THR A 5 -66.88 -24.16 -0.07
N TYR A 6 -67.40 -23.69 1.05
CA TYR A 6 -67.64 -22.29 1.30
C TYR A 6 -66.82 -21.83 2.49
N VAL A 7 -66.22 -20.66 2.39
CA VAL A 7 -65.73 -19.91 3.56
C VAL A 7 -66.74 -18.80 3.80
N ARG A 8 -67.32 -18.75 5.00
CA ARG A 8 -68.18 -17.66 5.43
C ARG A 8 -67.39 -16.79 6.40
N LEU A 9 -67.32 -15.51 6.08
CA LEU A 9 -66.86 -14.47 6.99
C LEU A 9 -68.12 -13.81 7.54
N ILE A 10 -68.24 -13.80 8.86
CA ILE A 10 -69.35 -13.17 9.58
C ILE A 10 -68.76 -11.96 10.29
N ASP A 11 -69.36 -10.81 10.07
CA ASP A 11 -69.02 -9.55 10.72
C ASP A 11 -70.31 -8.86 11.20
N GLU A 12 -70.19 -7.76 11.93
CA GLU A 12 -71.33 -6.98 12.46
C GLU A 12 -72.25 -6.47 11.33
N ASP A 13 -71.69 -6.23 10.14
CA ASP A 13 -72.42 -5.79 8.94
C ASP A 13 -73.08 -6.94 8.13
N GLY A 14 -72.97 -8.19 8.59
CA GLY A 14 -73.60 -9.36 7.99
C GLY A 14 -72.61 -10.45 7.53
N THR A 15 -73.13 -11.39 6.73
CA THR A 15 -72.36 -12.58 6.31
C THR A 15 -72.01 -12.55 4.84
N LYS A 16 -70.72 -12.63 4.50
CA LYS A 16 -70.24 -12.85 3.13
C LYS A 16 -69.73 -14.28 2.98
N SER A 17 -70.21 -14.98 1.96
CA SER A 17 -69.77 -16.35 1.63
C SER A 17 -69.05 -16.41 0.29
N TYR A 18 -67.87 -17.03 0.29
CA TYR A 18 -67.08 -17.28 -0.92
C TYR A 18 -67.05 -18.77 -1.23
N GLU A 19 -67.48 -19.16 -2.43
CA GLU A 19 -67.43 -20.54 -2.93
C GLU A 19 -66.09 -20.82 -3.60
N PHE A 20 -65.41 -21.88 -3.17
CA PHE A 20 -64.14 -22.30 -3.77
C PHE A 20 -64.31 -23.59 -4.58
N SER A 21 -63.76 -23.59 -5.80
CA SER A 21 -63.76 -24.77 -6.67
C SER A 21 -62.86 -25.88 -6.11
N GLN A 22 -63.15 -27.14 -6.43
CA GLN A 22 -62.29 -28.27 -6.01
C GLN A 22 -60.85 -28.14 -6.53
N ASN A 23 -60.67 -27.56 -7.72
CA ASN A 23 -59.37 -27.27 -8.31
C ASN A 23 -58.55 -26.28 -7.48
N PHE A 24 -59.21 -25.29 -6.85
CA PHE A 24 -58.55 -24.33 -5.96
C PHE A 24 -57.88 -25.00 -4.76
N ARG A 25 -58.55 -25.97 -4.12
CA ARG A 25 -57.95 -26.74 -3.00
C ARG A 25 -56.75 -27.58 -3.43
N ARG A 26 -56.84 -28.24 -4.59
CA ARG A 26 -55.75 -29.05 -5.14
C ARG A 26 -54.54 -28.16 -5.45
N ASN A 27 -54.79 -27.02 -6.07
CA ASN A 27 -53.73 -26.07 -6.41
C ASN A 27 -53.13 -25.42 -5.16
N LEU A 28 -53.93 -25.09 -4.13
CA LEU A 28 -53.43 -24.50 -2.88
C LEU A 28 -52.44 -25.43 -2.15
N LYS A 29 -52.71 -26.73 -2.11
CA LYS A 29 -51.78 -27.72 -1.54
C LYS A 29 -50.49 -27.82 -2.35
N LEU A 30 -50.59 -27.79 -3.68
CA LEU A 30 -49.42 -27.81 -4.57
C LEU A 30 -48.57 -26.54 -4.42
N PHE A 31 -49.19 -25.36 -4.34
CA PHE A 31 -48.48 -24.10 -4.09
C PHE A 31 -47.81 -24.09 -2.71
N SER A 32 -48.47 -24.62 -1.68
CA SER A 32 -47.87 -24.75 -0.35
C SER A 32 -46.66 -25.68 -0.34
N PHE A 33 -46.72 -26.80 -1.06
CA PHE A 33 -45.60 -27.73 -1.18
C PHE A 33 -44.44 -27.12 -1.97
N PHE A 34 -44.75 -26.42 -3.07
CA PHE A 34 -43.76 -25.71 -3.88
C PHE A 34 -43.09 -24.56 -3.10
N GLY A 35 -43.86 -23.81 -2.31
CA GLY A 35 -43.33 -22.76 -1.45
C GLY A 35 -42.41 -23.31 -0.36
N LEU A 36 -42.77 -24.44 0.27
CA LEU A 36 -41.92 -25.11 1.24
C LEU A 36 -40.63 -25.63 0.60
N PHE A 37 -40.72 -26.21 -0.61
CA PHE A 37 -39.55 -26.65 -1.37
C PHE A 37 -38.59 -25.49 -1.68
N LEU A 38 -39.12 -24.35 -2.15
CA LEU A 38 -38.35 -23.13 -2.41
C LEU A 38 -37.67 -22.60 -1.15
N PHE A 39 -38.38 -22.61 -0.02
CA PHE A 39 -37.82 -22.21 1.27
C PHE A 39 -36.67 -23.12 1.70
N CYS A 40 -36.83 -24.44 1.59
CA CYS A 40 -35.76 -25.39 1.89
C CYS A 40 -34.55 -25.20 0.97
N ALA A 41 -34.78 -24.98 -0.34
CA ALA A 41 -33.71 -24.70 -1.30
C ALA A 41 -32.95 -23.41 -0.93
N LEU A 42 -33.66 -22.35 -0.53
CA LEU A 42 -33.05 -21.10 -0.08
C LEU A 42 -32.17 -21.32 1.16
N VAL A 43 -32.65 -22.08 2.15
CA VAL A 43 -31.89 -22.38 3.36
C VAL A 43 -30.60 -23.15 3.03
N ILE A 44 -30.65 -24.11 2.10
CA ILE A 44 -29.48 -24.85 1.64
C ILE A 44 -28.46 -23.90 0.98
N VAL A 45 -28.92 -22.99 0.12
CA VAL A 45 -28.07 -21.99 -0.54
C VAL A 45 -27.40 -21.07 0.47
N ILE A 46 -28.16 -20.56 1.45
CA ILE A 46 -27.63 -19.73 2.54
C ILE A 46 -26.56 -20.49 3.33
N PHE A 47 -26.83 -21.76 3.67
CA PHE A 47 -25.87 -22.59 4.40
C PHE A 47 -24.60 -22.86 3.58
N PHE A 48 -24.74 -23.08 2.28
CA PHE A 48 -23.61 -23.24 1.36
C PHE A 48 -22.72 -21.97 1.35
N PHE A 49 -23.32 -20.80 1.18
CA PHE A 49 -22.59 -19.52 1.22
C PHE A 49 -21.95 -19.26 2.58
N TYR A 50 -22.64 -19.59 3.68
CA TYR A 50 -22.08 -19.48 5.03
C TYR A 50 -20.81 -20.34 5.18
N ARG A 51 -20.85 -21.60 4.70
CA ARG A 51 -19.68 -22.48 4.69
C ARG A 51 -18.55 -21.95 3.81
N GLN A 52 -18.86 -21.46 2.61
CA GLN A 52 -17.85 -20.91 1.71
C GLN A 52 -17.17 -19.69 2.33
N ASN A 53 -17.92 -18.79 2.96
CA ASN A 53 -17.38 -17.63 3.69
C ASN A 53 -16.50 -18.04 4.88
N ALA A 54 -16.88 -19.08 5.63
CA ALA A 54 -16.05 -19.59 6.72
C ALA A 54 -14.71 -20.14 6.20
N ASN A 55 -14.74 -20.91 5.12
CA ASN A 55 -13.54 -21.45 4.47
C ASN A 55 -12.64 -20.33 3.94
N LEU A 56 -13.21 -19.27 3.34
CA LEU A 56 -12.45 -18.11 2.86
C LEU A 56 -11.73 -17.39 4.00
N LYS A 57 -12.39 -17.21 5.15
CA LYS A 57 -11.77 -16.61 6.35
C LYS A 57 -10.61 -17.46 6.87
N GLU A 58 -10.76 -18.78 6.85
CA GLU A 58 -9.69 -19.69 7.27
C GLU A 58 -8.50 -19.63 6.29
N LEU A 59 -8.78 -19.63 4.98
CA LEU A 59 -7.75 -19.52 3.95
C LEU A 59 -7.01 -18.18 4.03
N SER A 60 -7.73 -17.06 4.24
CA SER A 60 -7.09 -15.76 4.42
C SER A 60 -6.18 -15.73 5.65
N LYS A 61 -6.57 -16.41 6.74
CA LYS A 61 -5.74 -16.55 7.93
C LYS A 61 -4.49 -17.38 7.67
N LYS A 62 -4.61 -18.49 6.91
CA LYS A 62 -3.46 -19.32 6.51
C LYS A 62 -2.48 -18.55 5.62
N LEU A 63 -2.99 -17.87 4.59
CA LEU A 63 -2.18 -17.04 3.69
C LEU A 63 -1.45 -15.93 4.45
N TYR A 64 -2.13 -15.31 5.41
CA TYR A 64 -1.53 -14.29 6.25
C TYR A 64 -0.36 -14.83 7.08
N ILE A 65 -0.55 -15.97 7.76
CA ILE A 65 0.51 -16.61 8.55
C ILE A 65 1.69 -16.98 7.65
N GLN A 66 1.42 -17.58 6.50
CA GLN A 66 2.46 -17.95 5.53
C GLN A 66 3.24 -16.72 5.05
N ASN A 67 2.56 -15.62 4.73
CA ASN A 67 3.22 -14.38 4.34
C ASN A 67 4.08 -13.80 5.48
N THR A 68 3.60 -13.82 6.72
CA THR A 68 4.41 -13.37 7.86
C THR A 68 5.67 -14.22 8.05
N GLU A 69 5.57 -15.52 7.83
CA GLU A 69 6.71 -16.43 7.93
C GLU A 69 7.71 -16.23 6.79
N LEU A 70 7.22 -16.03 5.55
CA LEU A 70 8.07 -15.67 4.40
C LEU A 70 8.80 -14.34 4.61
N VAL A 71 8.14 -13.33 5.18
CA VAL A 71 8.78 -12.04 5.52
C VAL A 71 9.84 -12.23 6.60
N ARG A 72 9.57 -13.08 7.60
CA ARG A 72 10.56 -13.43 8.63
C ARG A 72 11.78 -14.11 8.03
N GLN A 73 11.57 -15.07 7.13
CA GLN A 73 12.65 -15.76 6.41
C GLN A 73 13.45 -14.78 5.54
N SER A 74 12.77 -13.90 4.80
CA SER A 74 13.43 -12.90 3.97
C SER A 74 14.23 -11.89 4.81
N SER A 75 13.73 -11.51 5.99
CA SER A 75 14.45 -10.62 6.91
C SER A 75 15.71 -11.29 7.44
N LYS A 76 15.61 -12.56 7.85
CA LYS A 76 16.77 -13.34 8.32
C LYS A 76 17.81 -13.54 7.21
N LEU A 77 17.37 -13.85 5.99
CA LEU A 77 18.27 -13.95 4.84
C LEU A 77 18.98 -12.62 4.53
N LEU A 78 18.29 -11.49 4.74
CA LEU A 78 18.90 -10.17 4.56
C LEU A 78 19.97 -9.89 5.63
N GLU A 79 19.74 -10.34 6.86
CA GLU A 79 20.71 -10.27 7.95
C GLU A 79 21.93 -11.14 7.66
N ASP A 80 21.73 -12.42 7.33
CA ASP A 80 22.80 -13.34 6.93
C ASP A 80 23.58 -12.79 5.73
N LYS A 81 22.88 -12.23 4.72
CA LYS A 81 23.52 -11.56 3.58
C LYS A 81 24.36 -10.36 4.01
N ASN A 82 23.89 -9.56 4.96
CA ASN A 82 24.63 -8.40 5.46
C ASN A 82 25.85 -8.80 6.28
N GLU A 83 25.79 -9.90 7.04
CA GLU A 83 26.95 -10.47 7.71
C GLU A 83 28.00 -10.98 6.71
N LEU A 84 27.57 -11.69 5.68
CA LEU A 84 28.44 -12.12 4.58
C LEU A 84 29.04 -10.92 3.82
N LEU A 85 28.27 -9.86 3.61
CA LEU A 85 28.76 -8.62 3.00
C LEU A 85 29.80 -7.94 3.89
N LYS A 86 29.61 -7.85 5.22
CA LYS A 86 30.64 -7.33 6.13
C LYS A 86 31.93 -8.15 6.07
N GLN A 87 31.82 -9.47 5.94
CA GLN A 87 32.98 -10.35 5.81
C GLN A 87 33.72 -10.14 4.48
N ASN A 88 33.02 -9.76 3.41
CA ASN A 88 33.60 -9.42 2.12
C ASN A 88 34.07 -7.96 2.02
N ASP A 89 33.39 -7.01 2.69
CA ASP A 89 33.77 -5.59 2.78
C ASP A 89 35.10 -5.44 3.54
N VAL A 90 35.41 -6.27 4.54
CA VAL A 90 36.77 -6.26 5.15
C VAL A 90 37.85 -6.61 4.11
N ASN A 91 37.52 -7.38 3.07
CA ASN A 91 38.44 -7.67 1.97
C ASN A 91 38.41 -6.59 0.87
N ASP A 92 37.26 -5.97 0.61
CA ASP A 92 37.08 -4.95 -0.44
C ASP A 92 37.42 -3.52 0.01
N GLU A 93 37.24 -3.16 1.28
CA GLU A 93 37.60 -1.86 1.87
C GLU A 93 39.13 -1.69 1.90
N MET A 94 39.87 -2.74 2.27
CA MET A 94 41.33 -2.77 2.16
C MET A 94 41.83 -2.68 0.70
N VAL A 95 41.06 -3.20 -0.27
CA VAL A 95 41.37 -3.11 -1.71
C VAL A 95 40.90 -1.77 -2.32
N SER A 96 39.82 -1.19 -1.80
CA SER A 96 39.22 0.07 -2.23
C SER A 96 40.06 1.25 -1.76
N ASP A 97 40.51 1.26 -0.50
CA ASP A 97 41.40 2.29 0.02
C ASP A 97 42.75 2.30 -0.71
N LEU A 98 43.26 1.12 -1.09
CA LEU A 98 44.45 1.00 -1.96
C LEU A 98 44.18 1.49 -3.39
N LYS A 99 43.00 1.24 -3.96
CA LYS A 99 42.61 1.72 -5.31
C LYS A 99 42.33 3.23 -5.34
N ILE A 100 41.75 3.78 -4.28
CA ILE A 100 41.49 5.22 -4.12
C ILE A 100 42.81 5.97 -3.91
N ALA A 101 43.74 5.43 -3.11
CA ALA A 101 45.08 6.00 -2.99
C ALA A 101 45.86 6.00 -4.33
N LEU A 102 45.72 4.93 -5.12
CA LEU A 102 46.29 4.87 -6.48
C LEU A 102 45.61 5.85 -7.45
N ALA A 103 44.28 5.99 -7.36
CA ALA A 103 43.50 6.88 -8.21
C ALA A 103 43.76 8.35 -7.87
N LEU A 104 43.88 8.72 -6.59
CA LEU A 104 44.20 10.08 -6.15
C LEU A 104 45.63 10.50 -6.52
N GLY A 105 46.59 9.57 -6.51
CA GLY A 105 47.93 9.79 -7.07
C GLY A 105 47.91 10.15 -8.56
N ASN A 106 47.07 9.46 -9.35
CA ASN A 106 46.93 9.73 -10.78
C ASN A 106 46.09 10.98 -11.09
N VAL A 107 45.08 11.30 -10.27
CA VAL A 107 44.23 12.49 -10.43
C VAL A 107 45.00 13.78 -10.13
N SER A 108 45.94 13.78 -9.17
CA SER A 108 46.79 14.95 -8.92
C SER A 108 47.68 15.34 -10.11
N ASN A 109 48.04 14.38 -10.96
CA ASN A 109 48.81 14.62 -12.18
C ASN A 109 47.93 15.08 -13.36
N SER A 110 46.61 14.92 -13.29
CA SER A 110 45.66 15.36 -14.32
C SER A 110 44.98 16.70 -14.01
N LEU A 111 45.36 17.39 -12.93
CA LEU A 111 44.81 18.69 -12.50
C LEU A 111 45.66 19.89 -12.94
N LYS A 112 46.50 19.73 -13.96
CA LYS A 112 47.16 20.84 -14.65
C LYS A 112 46.70 20.83 -16.11
N GLU A 113 45.97 21.88 -16.49
CA GLU A 113 45.37 22.19 -17.81
C GLU A 113 43.97 21.54 -18.02
N SER A 114 42.88 22.23 -18.39
CA SER A 114 42.58 23.61 -18.82
C SER A 114 41.05 23.83 -18.88
N ASP A 115 40.54 25.04 -18.56
CA ASP A 115 39.34 25.76 -19.07
C ASP A 115 37.96 25.08 -19.33
N GLU A 116 37.66 23.88 -18.81
CA GLU A 116 36.38 23.14 -19.04
C GLU A 116 35.40 23.10 -17.83
N ASP A 117 35.61 23.97 -16.83
CA ASP A 117 35.06 23.76 -15.47
C ASP A 117 33.59 24.20 -15.31
N THR A 118 33.09 25.12 -16.13
CA THR A 118 31.73 25.68 -15.96
C THR A 118 30.62 24.74 -16.44
N ASP A 119 30.81 24.09 -17.58
CA ASP A 119 29.81 23.17 -18.14
C ASP A 119 29.69 21.88 -17.32
N LYS A 120 30.80 21.41 -16.75
CA LYS A 120 30.84 20.23 -15.87
C LYS A 120 30.10 20.48 -14.55
N ILE A 121 30.30 21.65 -13.94
CA ILE A 121 29.59 22.06 -12.72
C ILE A 121 28.08 22.19 -12.99
N VAL A 122 27.67 22.73 -14.14
CA VAL A 122 26.25 22.86 -14.53
C VAL A 122 25.61 21.49 -14.78
N LEU A 123 26.33 20.58 -15.43
CA LEU A 123 25.88 19.20 -15.66
C LEU A 123 25.71 18.45 -14.33
N GLU A 124 26.64 18.57 -13.39
CA GLU A 124 26.54 17.96 -12.06
C GLU A 124 25.35 18.51 -11.24
N ASP A 125 25.13 19.83 -11.24
CA ASP A 125 23.96 20.45 -10.58
C ASP A 125 22.63 20.03 -11.21
N SER A 126 22.58 19.92 -12.54
CA SER A 126 21.38 19.45 -13.26
C SER A 126 21.06 17.99 -12.94
N LEU A 127 22.08 17.13 -12.88
CA LEU A 127 21.95 15.71 -12.55
C LEU A 127 21.50 15.53 -11.11
N GLN A 128 22.09 16.28 -10.17
CA GLN A 128 21.69 16.28 -8.77
C GLN A 128 20.24 16.71 -8.58
N LYS A 129 19.81 17.78 -9.26
CA LYS A 129 18.41 18.24 -9.23
C LYS A 129 17.47 17.18 -9.78
N GLN A 130 17.82 16.50 -10.87
CA GLN A 130 16.96 15.46 -11.43
C GLN A 130 16.89 14.23 -10.52
N PHE A 131 18.00 13.83 -9.92
CA PHE A 131 18.04 12.77 -8.91
C PHE A 131 17.07 13.07 -7.75
N LEU A 132 17.16 14.28 -7.18
CA LEU A 132 16.28 14.73 -6.10
C LEU A 132 14.82 14.93 -6.52
N ARG A 133 14.54 15.08 -7.81
CA ARG A 133 13.15 15.10 -8.31
C ARG A 133 12.61 13.69 -8.57
N SER A 134 13.47 12.75 -8.94
CA SER A 134 13.06 11.41 -9.37
C SER A 134 12.97 10.40 -8.24
N VAL A 135 13.79 10.57 -7.19
CA VAL A 135 13.84 9.67 -6.04
C VAL A 135 13.11 10.32 -4.86
N PRO A 136 12.16 9.63 -4.20
CA PRO A 136 11.47 10.15 -3.02
C PRO A 136 12.47 10.65 -1.97
N ASN A 137 12.35 11.89 -1.51
CA ASN A 137 13.23 12.40 -0.46
C ASN A 137 12.58 13.49 0.40
N GLY A 138 13.00 13.53 1.66
CA GLY A 138 12.50 14.47 2.66
C GLY A 138 11.16 14.07 3.24
N TRP A 139 10.62 14.95 4.07
CA TRP A 139 9.38 14.71 4.81
C TRP A 139 8.13 14.98 3.94
N PRO A 140 7.13 14.08 3.93
CA PRO A 140 5.86 14.34 3.25
C PRO A 140 4.94 15.29 4.03
N ILE A 141 5.25 15.59 5.30
CA ILE A 141 4.52 16.52 6.16
C ILE A 141 5.50 17.44 6.90
N LEU A 142 5.05 18.63 7.29
CA LEU A 142 5.92 19.59 8.00
C LEU A 142 6.26 19.14 9.44
N ASN A 143 5.36 18.39 10.08
CA ASN A 143 5.57 17.92 11.45
C ASN A 143 6.46 16.66 11.43
N LYS A 144 7.73 16.81 11.83
CA LYS A 144 8.77 15.79 11.70
C LYS A 144 8.78 14.74 12.82
N GLY A 145 7.61 14.18 13.15
CA GLY A 145 7.49 13.19 14.21
C GLY A 145 7.13 11.81 13.68
N VAL A 146 7.92 10.78 13.98
CA VAL A 146 7.55 9.38 13.76
C VAL A 146 6.84 8.85 15.01
N THR A 147 5.69 8.21 14.82
CA THR A 147 4.90 7.56 15.89
C THR A 147 5.01 6.04 15.84
N ASP A 148 5.26 5.46 14.67
CA ASP A 148 5.49 4.03 14.52
C ASP A 148 6.49 3.77 13.38
N ASN A 149 7.41 2.82 13.61
CA ASN A 149 8.55 2.58 12.74
C ASN A 149 8.27 1.47 11.72
N TYR A 150 9.07 1.44 10.65
CA TYR A 150 9.10 0.38 9.65
C TYR A 150 9.62 -0.94 10.26
N GLY A 151 9.14 -2.08 9.74
CA GLY A 151 9.63 -3.39 10.13
C GLY A 151 8.72 -4.17 11.09
N MET A 152 9.27 -5.23 11.69
CA MET A 152 8.51 -6.11 12.59
C MET A 152 8.14 -5.40 13.90
N ARG A 153 6.84 -5.38 14.22
CA ARG A 153 6.32 -4.78 15.45
C ARG A 153 5.06 -5.47 15.94
N VAL A 154 4.72 -5.29 17.21
CA VAL A 154 3.40 -5.71 17.72
C VAL A 154 2.34 -4.73 17.24
N HIS A 155 1.38 -5.20 16.46
CA HIS A 155 0.34 -4.37 15.88
C HIS A 155 -0.62 -3.84 16.97
N PRO A 156 -0.92 -2.53 17.01
CA PRO A 156 -1.57 -1.88 18.14
C PRO A 156 -3.00 -2.37 18.38
N ILE A 157 -3.70 -2.76 17.31
CA ILE A 157 -5.10 -3.21 17.35
C ILE A 157 -5.18 -4.71 17.61
N SER A 158 -4.47 -5.51 16.81
CA SER A 158 -4.59 -6.98 16.86
C SER A 158 -3.69 -7.65 17.89
N LYS A 159 -2.74 -6.90 18.47
CA LYS A 159 -1.72 -7.38 19.43
C LYS A 159 -0.84 -8.52 18.91
N SER A 160 -0.86 -8.78 17.61
CA SER A 160 -0.01 -9.76 16.92
C SER A 160 1.24 -9.10 16.36
N GLU A 161 2.35 -9.81 16.30
CA GLU A 161 3.53 -9.35 15.55
C GLU A 161 3.20 -9.25 14.06
N LEU A 162 3.35 -8.06 13.49
CA LEU A 162 3.14 -7.77 12.08
C LEU A 162 4.24 -6.87 11.54
N PHE A 163 4.50 -7.07 10.26
CA PHE A 163 5.42 -6.25 9.52
C PHE A 163 4.74 -4.94 9.11
N HIS A 164 5.33 -3.82 9.50
CA HIS A 164 4.92 -2.50 9.08
C HIS A 164 5.59 -2.15 7.75
N HIS A 165 4.78 -1.94 6.72
CA HIS A 165 5.26 -1.68 5.36
C HIS A 165 5.73 -0.24 5.12
N GLY A 166 5.56 0.64 6.10
CA GLY A 166 5.95 2.04 6.07
C GLY A 166 6.26 2.57 7.45
N ILE A 167 6.08 3.87 7.64
CA ILE A 167 6.14 4.55 8.95
C ILE A 167 4.85 5.32 9.19
N ASP A 168 4.50 5.48 10.46
CA ASP A 168 3.38 6.32 10.85
C ASP A 168 3.93 7.66 11.36
N LEU A 169 3.43 8.75 10.78
CA LEU A 169 3.88 10.10 11.04
C LEU A 169 2.84 10.87 11.85
N ARG A 170 3.31 11.57 12.88
CA ARG A 170 2.50 12.38 13.79
C ARG A 170 1.82 13.51 13.03
N ALA A 171 0.52 13.41 12.84
CA ALA A 171 -0.26 14.43 12.16
C ALA A 171 -1.63 14.57 12.82
N LYS A 172 -2.08 15.80 13.05
CA LYS A 172 -3.49 16.05 13.36
C LYS A 172 -4.30 15.88 12.07
N GLU A 173 -5.60 15.59 12.14
CA GLU A 173 -6.44 15.62 10.95
C GLU A 173 -6.35 17.00 10.27
N GLY A 174 -6.28 17.00 8.94
CA GLY A 174 -6.13 18.22 8.16
C GLY A 174 -4.69 18.72 8.00
N THR A 175 -3.66 17.98 8.44
CA THR A 175 -2.26 18.37 8.20
C THR A 175 -1.96 18.24 6.70
N PRO A 176 -1.42 19.27 6.03
CA PRO A 176 -1.04 19.20 4.61
C PRO A 176 -0.01 18.10 4.33
N ILE A 177 -0.21 17.36 3.24
CA ILE A 177 0.67 16.28 2.76
C ILE A 177 1.20 16.68 1.38
N TYR A 178 2.50 16.48 1.19
CA TYR A 178 3.23 16.85 -0.02
C TYR A 178 3.87 15.64 -0.70
N ALA A 179 3.96 15.67 -2.03
CA ALA A 179 4.69 14.67 -2.80
C ALA A 179 6.20 14.75 -2.52
N THR A 180 6.85 13.62 -2.25
CA THR A 180 8.29 13.58 -1.94
C THR A 180 9.20 13.44 -3.17
N ALA A 181 8.61 13.27 -4.35
CA ALA A 181 9.26 13.27 -5.66
C ALA A 181 8.24 13.61 -6.76
N ASP A 182 8.74 13.98 -7.94
CA ASP A 182 7.93 14.13 -9.15
C ASP A 182 7.35 12.76 -9.54
N GLY A 183 6.12 12.76 -10.07
CA GLY A 183 5.48 11.52 -10.49
C GLY A 183 4.07 11.72 -10.99
N PHE A 184 3.36 10.62 -11.20
CA PHE A 184 1.94 10.63 -11.54
C PHE A 184 1.13 9.86 -10.51
N VAL A 185 -0.08 10.33 -10.26
CA VAL A 185 -1.02 9.72 -9.32
C VAL A 185 -1.59 8.45 -9.94
N GLU A 186 -1.08 7.31 -9.51
CA GLU A 186 -1.51 5.98 -9.96
C GLU A 186 -2.85 5.59 -9.31
N TYR A 187 -3.07 6.02 -8.08
CA TYR A 187 -4.24 5.67 -7.28
C TYR A 187 -4.61 6.80 -6.33
N ALA A 188 -5.91 7.11 -6.21
CA ALA A 188 -6.44 8.11 -5.29
C ALA A 188 -7.91 7.80 -4.96
N THR A 189 -8.14 6.87 -4.03
CA THR A 189 -9.51 6.48 -3.63
C THR A 189 -9.51 5.77 -2.27
N ASN A 190 -10.70 5.48 -1.75
CA ASN A 190 -10.86 4.63 -0.58
C ASN A 190 -10.38 3.21 -0.89
N SER A 191 -9.38 2.77 -0.15
CA SER A 191 -8.89 1.40 -0.22
C SER A 191 -9.88 0.47 0.49
N SER A 192 -10.17 -0.68 -0.12
CA SER A 192 -10.89 -1.78 0.53
C SER A 192 -10.06 -2.47 1.63
N SER A 193 -8.81 -2.04 1.83
CA SER A 193 -7.89 -2.54 2.84
C SER A 193 -7.80 -1.60 4.05
N GLY A 194 -6.90 -1.91 4.99
CA GLY A 194 -6.69 -1.12 6.21
C GLY A 194 -6.20 0.32 6.00
N TYR A 195 -5.77 0.73 4.80
CA TYR A 195 -5.21 2.08 4.57
C TYR A 195 -6.23 3.22 4.60
N GLY A 196 -7.54 2.96 4.49
CA GLY A 196 -8.52 4.05 4.36
C GLY A 196 -8.40 4.78 3.01
N TYR A 197 -8.54 6.10 2.99
CA TYR A 197 -8.26 6.87 1.77
C TYR A 197 -6.76 6.87 1.50
N LEU A 198 -6.41 6.41 0.30
CA LEU A 198 -5.04 6.11 -0.09
C LEU A 198 -4.71 6.84 -1.38
N VAL A 199 -3.59 7.56 -1.37
CA VAL A 199 -2.95 8.08 -2.57
C VAL A 199 -1.67 7.28 -2.84
N ILE A 200 -1.48 6.83 -4.07
CA ILE A 200 -0.23 6.21 -4.55
C ILE A 200 0.31 7.05 -5.69
N ILE A 201 1.56 7.48 -5.56
CA ILE A 201 2.29 8.20 -6.61
C ILE A 201 3.35 7.26 -7.17
N SER A 202 3.29 7.05 -8.48
CA SER A 202 4.34 6.38 -9.24
C SER A 202 5.38 7.40 -9.68
N HIS A 203 6.63 7.15 -9.33
CA HIS A 203 7.77 8.00 -9.64
C HIS A 203 8.65 7.34 -10.71
N ASN A 204 9.67 8.08 -11.14
CA ASN A 204 10.63 7.57 -12.10
C ASN A 204 11.42 6.37 -11.53
N PHE A 205 12.01 5.59 -12.43
CA PHE A 205 12.93 4.49 -12.11
C PHE A 205 12.37 3.42 -11.16
N GLY A 206 11.03 3.25 -11.13
CA GLY A 206 10.38 2.17 -10.37
C GLY A 206 10.13 2.48 -8.90
N PHE A 207 10.30 3.73 -8.48
CA PHE A 207 9.90 4.17 -7.14
C PHE A 207 8.39 4.41 -7.07
N LYS A 208 7.80 4.11 -5.91
CA LYS A 208 6.43 4.51 -5.56
C LYS A 208 6.36 5.01 -4.14
N THR A 209 5.46 5.96 -3.88
CA THR A 209 5.11 6.37 -2.53
C THR A 209 3.64 6.15 -2.26
N ARG A 210 3.31 5.78 -1.02
CA ARG A 210 1.94 5.57 -0.57
C ARG A 210 1.64 6.47 0.63
N TYR A 211 0.46 7.07 0.62
CA TYR A 211 -0.02 7.99 1.64
C TYR A 211 -1.38 7.49 2.12
N GLY A 212 -1.41 6.87 3.30
CA GLY A 212 -2.59 6.24 3.89
C GLY A 212 -3.23 7.08 4.99
N HIS A 213 -4.42 6.64 5.42
CA HIS A 213 -5.26 7.27 6.45
C HIS A 213 -5.61 8.72 6.16
N MET A 214 -5.57 9.12 4.89
CA MET A 214 -5.82 10.50 4.47
C MET A 214 -7.30 10.87 4.62
N LEU A 215 -7.59 12.17 4.57
CA LEU A 215 -8.94 12.65 4.32
C LEU A 215 -9.25 12.51 2.82
N ASN A 216 -10.46 12.05 2.52
CA ASN A 216 -10.97 12.06 1.15
C ASN A 216 -11.36 13.50 0.78
N LYS A 217 -10.39 14.25 0.24
CA LYS A 217 -10.57 15.58 -0.35
C LYS A 217 -10.01 15.52 -1.76
N ASP A 218 -10.77 16.01 -2.74
CA ASP A 218 -10.42 16.01 -4.17
C ASP A 218 -9.26 16.98 -4.51
N VAL A 219 -8.10 16.80 -3.87
CA VAL A 219 -6.89 17.61 -4.10
C VAL A 219 -6.14 17.11 -5.33
N VAL A 220 -6.07 15.78 -5.50
CA VAL A 220 -5.46 15.14 -6.66
C VAL A 220 -6.37 14.08 -7.27
N LYS A 221 -6.17 13.78 -8.55
CA LYS A 221 -6.95 12.76 -9.28
C LYS A 221 -6.03 11.73 -9.93
N VAL A 222 -6.54 10.51 -10.11
CA VAL A 222 -5.82 9.46 -10.87
C VAL A 222 -5.44 9.98 -12.25
N GLY A 223 -4.19 9.77 -12.64
CA GLY A 223 -3.59 10.26 -13.90
C GLY A 223 -3.01 11.67 -13.83
N GLN A 224 -3.16 12.40 -12.71
CA GLN A 224 -2.54 13.72 -12.53
C GLN A 224 -1.03 13.60 -12.34
N TRP A 225 -0.27 14.47 -13.01
CA TRP A 225 1.14 14.69 -12.72
C TRP A 225 1.31 15.62 -11.54
N VAL A 226 2.21 15.29 -10.64
CA VAL A 226 2.54 16.08 -9.45
C VAL A 226 4.04 16.30 -9.37
N LYS A 227 4.43 17.48 -8.89
CA LYS A 227 5.83 17.83 -8.64
C LYS A 227 6.21 17.57 -7.20
N ARG A 228 7.49 17.35 -6.93
CA ARG A 228 8.04 17.31 -5.58
C ARG A 228 7.66 18.58 -4.83
N GLY A 229 7.13 18.41 -3.61
CA GLY A 229 6.65 19.51 -2.77
C GLY A 229 5.25 20.00 -3.11
N GLU A 230 4.58 19.45 -4.12
CA GLU A 230 3.19 19.77 -4.43
C GLU A 230 2.25 19.20 -3.36
N LEU A 231 1.22 19.97 -3.01
CA LEU A 231 0.18 19.53 -2.08
C LEU A 231 -0.65 18.43 -2.72
N ILE A 232 -0.70 17.25 -2.09
CA ILE A 232 -1.43 16.08 -2.61
C ILE A 232 -2.63 15.68 -1.76
N GLY A 233 -2.80 16.30 -0.59
CA GLY A 233 -3.94 16.04 0.27
C GLY A 233 -3.69 16.44 1.71
N TYR A 234 -4.48 15.84 2.60
CA TYR A 234 -4.44 16.13 4.03
C TYR A 234 -4.52 14.85 4.83
N SER A 235 -3.78 14.77 5.94
CA SER A 235 -3.84 13.64 6.87
C SER A 235 -5.22 13.54 7.50
N GLY A 236 -5.62 12.32 7.84
CA GLY A 236 -6.92 12.04 8.44
C GLY A 236 -6.82 10.97 9.51
N ASN A 237 -7.88 10.18 9.61
CA ASN A 237 -8.00 9.05 10.50
C ASN A 237 -8.88 7.95 9.88
N THR A 238 -8.80 7.79 8.55
CA THR A 238 -9.63 6.84 7.79
C THR A 238 -9.02 5.43 7.80
N GLY A 239 -9.83 4.39 7.61
CA GLY A 239 -9.35 3.00 7.60
C GLY A 239 -9.04 2.46 9.00
N TYR A 240 -8.08 1.52 9.09
CA TYR A 240 -7.66 0.90 10.35
C TYR A 240 -6.62 1.76 11.06
N SER A 241 -7.10 2.83 11.66
CA SER A 241 -6.31 3.79 12.41
C SER A 241 -6.81 3.91 13.85
N THR A 242 -5.91 3.98 14.82
CA THR A 242 -6.24 4.17 16.24
C THR A 242 -6.35 5.65 16.62
N GLY A 243 -5.89 6.56 15.76
CA GLY A 243 -5.96 8.00 15.95
C GLY A 243 -5.28 8.74 14.80
N PRO A 244 -5.47 10.07 14.69
CA PRO A 244 -4.96 10.82 13.54
C PRO A 244 -3.45 10.68 13.34
N HIS A 245 -3.05 10.28 12.14
CA HIS A 245 -1.67 10.19 11.69
C HIS A 245 -1.63 10.09 10.15
N LEU A 246 -0.43 10.12 9.57
CA LEU A 246 -0.20 9.77 8.17
C LEU A 246 0.59 8.47 8.12
N HIS A 247 0.06 7.45 7.46
CA HIS A 247 0.86 6.29 7.09
C HIS A 247 1.60 6.57 5.78
N TYR A 248 2.93 6.42 5.78
CA TYR A 248 3.78 6.73 4.63
C TYR A 248 4.69 5.55 4.28
N GLU A 249 4.66 5.14 3.01
CA GLU A 249 5.55 4.10 2.48
C GLU A 249 6.41 4.62 1.34
N VAL A 250 7.62 4.07 1.24
CA VAL A 250 8.46 4.14 0.04
C VAL A 250 8.65 2.71 -0.49
N ARG A 251 8.49 2.55 -1.80
CA ARG A 251 8.66 1.26 -2.49
C ARG A 251 9.58 1.41 -3.69
N PHE A 252 10.29 0.33 -3.98
CA PHE A 252 11.09 0.18 -5.20
C PHE A 252 10.78 -1.17 -5.86
N LEU A 253 10.24 -1.13 -7.08
CA LEU A 253 9.75 -2.32 -7.79
C LEU A 253 8.83 -3.17 -6.89
N GLU A 254 7.83 -2.51 -6.31
CA GLU A 254 6.83 -3.05 -5.35
C GLU A 254 7.37 -3.52 -3.98
N ARG A 255 8.68 -3.66 -3.81
CA ARG A 255 9.30 -4.00 -2.53
C ARG A 255 9.28 -2.80 -1.59
N THR A 256 8.86 -3.02 -0.35
CA THR A 256 8.86 -1.98 0.69
C THR A 256 10.28 -1.70 1.17
N LEU A 257 10.58 -0.42 1.32
CA LEU A 257 11.84 0.09 1.83
C LEU A 257 11.59 0.85 3.12
N ASP A 258 12.64 1.10 3.90
CA ASP A 258 12.49 1.88 5.12
C ASP A 258 12.38 3.38 4.75
N PRO A 259 11.20 4.02 4.94
CA PRO A 259 11.00 5.42 4.57
C PRO A 259 11.91 6.39 5.35
N ILE A 260 12.43 6.00 6.52
CA ILE A 260 13.30 6.89 7.30
C ILE A 260 14.60 7.23 6.57
N ASN A 261 15.09 6.29 5.74
CA ASN A 261 16.29 6.49 4.93
C ASN A 261 16.07 7.55 3.84
N PHE A 262 14.85 7.65 3.32
CA PHE A 262 14.48 8.63 2.30
C PHE A 262 14.17 10.00 2.92
N ILE A 263 13.69 10.01 4.16
CA ILE A 263 13.51 11.23 4.93
C ILE A 263 14.88 11.84 5.32
N ASN A 264 15.80 11.00 5.81
CA ASN A 264 17.17 11.37 6.18
C ASN A 264 18.13 11.04 5.03
N PHE A 265 18.01 11.82 3.96
CA PHE A 265 18.55 11.47 2.64
C PHE A 265 20.08 11.52 2.53
N ASP A 266 20.78 12.14 3.49
CA ASP A 266 22.23 12.39 3.42
C ASP A 266 23.08 11.11 3.26
N ASN A 267 22.62 10.00 3.85
CA ASN A 267 23.31 8.70 3.83
C ASN A 267 22.53 7.61 3.08
N ILE A 268 21.67 8.00 2.12
CA ILE A 268 20.76 7.07 1.43
C ILE A 268 21.49 5.89 0.75
N PHE A 269 22.68 6.16 0.17
CA PHE A 269 23.48 5.14 -0.52
C PHE A 269 24.03 4.06 0.42
N ILE A 270 24.25 4.41 1.69
CA ILE A 270 24.78 3.52 2.72
C ILE A 270 23.61 2.78 3.40
N ASN A 271 22.55 3.51 3.72
CA ASN A 271 21.46 3.02 4.56
C ASN A 271 20.46 2.14 3.79
N GLU A 272 20.28 2.34 2.49
CA GLU A 272 19.33 1.56 1.68
C GLU A 272 20.04 0.77 0.57
N ARG A 273 20.70 -0.32 0.96
CA ARG A 273 21.45 -1.18 0.03
C ARG A 273 20.59 -2.08 -0.85
N LYS A 274 19.25 -2.08 -0.68
CA LYS A 274 18.36 -2.89 -1.54
C LYS A 274 18.21 -2.31 -2.95
N ILE A 275 18.64 -1.06 -3.15
CA ILE A 275 18.61 -0.37 -4.43
C ILE A 275 19.98 -0.48 -5.12
N PRO A 276 20.03 -0.84 -6.41
CA PRO A 276 21.27 -0.84 -7.18
C PRO A 276 21.66 0.60 -7.59
N TRP A 277 22.17 1.38 -6.63
CA TRP A 277 22.42 2.83 -6.79
C TRP A 277 23.30 3.20 -7.97
N GLN A 278 24.38 2.45 -8.22
CA GLN A 278 25.27 2.71 -9.37
C GLN A 278 24.53 2.60 -10.71
N GLY A 279 23.71 1.55 -10.87
CA GLY A 279 22.91 1.35 -12.08
C GLY A 279 21.83 2.41 -12.23
N LEU A 280 21.21 2.81 -11.12
CA LEU A 280 20.21 3.89 -11.10
C LEU A 280 20.83 5.23 -11.50
N LEU A 281 21.97 5.62 -10.91
CA LEU A 281 22.66 6.87 -11.22
C LEU A 281 23.09 6.91 -12.68
N LYS A 282 23.58 5.79 -13.22
CA LYS A 282 23.90 5.66 -14.64
C LYS A 282 22.65 5.88 -15.52
N ALA A 283 21.53 5.25 -15.18
CA ALA A 283 20.28 5.41 -15.93
C ALA A 283 19.74 6.86 -15.88
N ILE A 284 19.91 7.55 -14.75
CA ILE A 284 19.54 8.97 -14.62
C ILE A 284 20.45 9.85 -15.49
N ALA A 285 21.75 9.57 -15.51
CA ALA A 285 22.70 10.30 -16.34
C ALA A 285 22.40 10.11 -17.84
N GLU A 286 22.13 8.88 -18.27
CA GLU A 286 21.76 8.55 -19.66
C GLU A 286 20.41 9.14 -20.09
N PHE A 287 19.48 9.37 -19.15
CA PHE A 287 18.21 10.03 -19.46
C PHE A 287 18.37 11.54 -19.73
N ASN A 288 19.48 12.15 -19.29
CA ASN A 288 19.78 13.57 -19.50
C ASN A 288 20.70 13.88 -20.68
N SER A 289 21.38 12.86 -21.21
CA SER A 289 22.23 12.98 -22.41
C SER A 289 21.41 12.90 -23.69
#